data_AF-A0A8T7H578-F1
#
_entry.id   AF-A0A8T7H578-F1
#
_cell.length_a   1.000
_cell.length_b   1.000
_cell.length_c   1.000
_cell.angle_alpha   90.00
_cell.angle_beta   90.00
_cell.angle_gamma   90.00
#
_symmetry.space_group_name_H-M   'P 1'
#
loop_
_entity.id
_entity.type
_entity.pdbx_description
1 polymer ?
#
loop_
_entity_poly.entity_id
_entity_poly.type
_entity_poly.pdbx_seq_one_letter_code
_entity_poly.pdbx_strand_id
1 'polypeptide(L)'
;MGRDSTLPEDVFERFAEEYDHWFEEHRAEYHVELARVRRLLPCPDSRAIEVGVGSGRFAAPLGITLGLEPSPALARMARGRGIEVIRGRGESIPIRDGACSSVLLVTVICFLDDPVPVFRELHRILAPRGTLLIGFLEREGAVARKYRHDRGKHRFLSRARFYSSDEVQDLLGRTGFCVTEVESKAGFTVIAAEKT
;
A
#
# COMPACT_ATOMS: atom_id res chain seq x y z
N MET A 1 12.74 30.06 -3.22
CA MET A 1 12.73 28.98 -4.24
C MET A 1 11.84 27.85 -3.74
N GLY A 2 10.60 27.77 -4.23
CA GLY A 2 9.72 26.65 -3.93
C GLY A 2 10.27 25.39 -4.60
N ARG A 3 10.33 24.28 -3.87
CA ARG A 3 10.55 22.97 -4.51
C ARG A 3 9.29 22.68 -5.30
N ASP A 4 9.47 22.54 -6.61
CA ASP A 4 8.43 22.16 -7.55
C ASP A 4 7.79 20.85 -7.06
N SER A 5 6.50 20.90 -6.74
CA SER A 5 5.75 19.87 -6.02
C SER A 5 5.25 18.74 -6.93
N THR A 6 6.00 18.41 -7.98
CA THR A 6 5.62 17.43 -8.99
C THR A 6 6.64 16.30 -9.02
N LEU A 7 6.40 15.17 -8.35
CA LEU A 7 6.96 13.82 -8.63
C LEU A 7 6.64 12.88 -7.44
N PRO A 8 5.55 12.09 -7.50
CA PRO A 8 5.67 10.68 -7.95
C PRO A 8 4.55 10.15 -8.88
N GLU A 9 3.44 10.86 -9.09
CA GLU A 9 2.29 10.36 -9.87
C GLU A 9 2.61 10.07 -11.35
N ASP A 10 3.58 10.78 -11.93
CA ASP A 10 3.94 10.64 -13.34
C ASP A 10 4.51 9.24 -13.68
N VAL A 11 5.27 8.61 -12.76
CA VAL A 11 5.94 7.34 -13.11
C VAL A 11 4.96 6.16 -13.15
N PHE A 12 4.07 6.07 -12.18
CA PHE A 12 3.08 5.00 -12.13
C PHE A 12 1.98 5.18 -13.17
N GLU A 13 1.62 6.43 -13.50
CA GLU A 13 0.72 6.71 -14.61
C GLU A 13 1.35 6.35 -15.96
N ARG A 14 2.57 6.81 -16.21
CA ARG A 14 3.24 6.66 -17.51
C ARG A 14 3.70 5.23 -17.79
N PHE A 15 4.04 4.47 -16.76
CA PHE A 15 4.58 3.12 -16.87
C PHE A 15 3.68 2.07 -16.19
N ALA A 16 2.36 2.31 -16.17
CA ALA A 16 1.38 1.43 -15.53
C ALA A 16 1.45 -0.03 -16.02
N GLU A 17 1.63 -0.23 -17.33
CA GLU A 17 1.76 -1.57 -17.92
C GLU A 17 3.04 -2.28 -17.47
N GLU A 18 4.17 -1.58 -17.43
CA GLU A 18 5.45 -2.13 -16.95
C GLU A 18 5.36 -2.49 -15.46
N TYR A 19 4.72 -1.63 -14.66
CA TYR A 19 4.42 -1.92 -13.25
C TYR A 19 3.58 -3.18 -13.10
N ASP A 20 2.48 -3.32 -13.86
CA ASP A 20 1.60 -4.48 -13.74
C ASP A 20 2.25 -5.76 -14.27
N HIS A 21 3.09 -5.65 -15.31
CA HIS A 21 3.82 -6.77 -15.90
C HIS A 21 4.82 -7.39 -14.92
N TRP A 22 5.41 -6.59 -14.02
CA TRP A 22 6.31 -7.09 -12.98
C TRP A 22 5.70 -8.25 -12.17
N PHE A 23 4.39 -8.19 -11.88
CA PHE A 23 3.69 -9.25 -11.15
C PHE A 23 3.49 -10.54 -11.94
N GLU A 24 3.48 -10.46 -13.28
CA GLU A 24 3.47 -11.65 -14.14
C GLU A 24 4.87 -12.29 -14.22
N GLU A 25 5.91 -11.47 -14.37
CA GLU A 25 7.31 -11.94 -14.40
C GLU A 25 7.75 -12.56 -13.06
N HIS A 26 7.27 -11.99 -11.95
CA HIS A 26 7.63 -12.39 -10.58
C HIS A 26 6.47 -13.12 -9.89
N ARG A 27 5.76 -13.95 -10.65
CA ARG A 27 4.52 -14.60 -10.21
C ARG A 27 4.71 -15.38 -8.91
N ALA A 28 5.80 -16.13 -8.78
CA ALA A 28 6.06 -16.94 -7.61
C ALA A 28 6.26 -16.09 -6.35
N GLU A 29 7.09 -15.04 -6.41
CA GLU A 29 7.27 -14.13 -5.27
C GLU A 29 5.97 -13.42 -4.91
N TYR A 30 5.25 -12.90 -5.91
CA TYR A 30 3.96 -12.25 -5.69
C TYR A 30 2.93 -13.17 -5.02
N HIS A 31 2.82 -14.44 -5.43
CA HIS A 31 1.85 -15.37 -4.81
C HIS A 31 2.21 -15.69 -3.36
N VAL A 32 3.50 -15.74 -3.00
CA VAL A 32 3.95 -15.92 -1.62
C VAL A 32 3.52 -14.73 -0.75
N GLU A 33 3.72 -13.51 -1.24
CA GLU A 33 3.33 -12.31 -0.49
C GLU A 33 1.81 -12.12 -0.44
N LEU A 34 1.10 -12.41 -1.54
CA LEU A 34 -0.36 -12.43 -1.56
C LEU A 34 -0.94 -13.42 -0.55
N ALA A 35 -0.37 -14.63 -0.46
CA ALA A 35 -0.81 -15.62 0.52
C ALA A 35 -0.58 -15.16 1.97
N ARG A 36 0.51 -14.43 2.23
CA ARG A 36 0.79 -13.84 3.54
C ARG A 36 -0.22 -12.76 3.89
N VAL A 37 -0.45 -11.83 2.97
CA VAL A 37 -1.48 -10.79 3.12
C VAL A 37 -2.85 -11.42 3.36
N ARG A 38 -3.23 -12.45 2.59
CA ARG A 38 -4.51 -13.15 2.75
C ARG A 38 -4.68 -13.79 4.12
N ARG A 39 -3.61 -14.34 4.71
CA ARG A 39 -3.66 -14.99 6.03
C ARG A 39 -3.93 -13.98 7.15
N LEU A 40 -3.32 -12.80 7.06
CA LEU A 40 -3.39 -11.77 8.10
C LEU A 40 -4.58 -10.81 7.91
N LEU A 41 -5.09 -10.68 6.69
CA LEU A 41 -6.25 -9.85 6.42
C LEU A 41 -7.52 -10.55 6.94
N PRO A 42 -8.35 -9.89 7.75
CA PRO A 42 -9.69 -10.38 8.04
C PRO A 42 -10.47 -10.64 6.75
N CYS A 43 -11.37 -11.63 6.75
CA CYS A 43 -12.21 -11.91 5.58
C CYS A 43 -12.88 -10.62 5.09
N PRO A 44 -12.57 -10.14 3.86
CA PRO A 44 -13.07 -8.84 3.41
C PRO A 44 -14.60 -8.82 3.35
N ASP A 45 -15.20 -7.83 4.00
CA ASP A 45 -16.62 -7.49 3.83
C ASP A 45 -16.76 -6.34 2.80
N SER A 46 -17.99 -5.90 2.56
CA SER A 46 -18.29 -4.77 1.66
C SER A 46 -17.65 -3.42 2.07
N ARG A 47 -17.05 -3.33 3.25
CA ARG A 47 -16.41 -2.14 3.81
C ARG A 47 -14.88 -2.26 3.86
N ALA A 48 -14.31 -3.29 3.26
CA ALA A 48 -12.87 -3.40 3.05
C ALA A 48 -12.43 -2.51 1.88
N ILE A 49 -11.30 -1.82 2.01
CA ILE A 49 -10.72 -0.98 0.96
C ILE A 49 -9.21 -1.21 0.84
N GLU A 50 -8.69 -1.16 -0.39
CA GLU A 50 -7.25 -1.00 -0.61
C GLU A 50 -6.92 0.47 -0.93
N VAL A 51 -6.06 1.09 -0.12
CA VAL A 51 -5.56 2.44 -0.36
C VAL A 51 -4.27 2.35 -1.18
N GLY A 52 -4.20 3.07 -2.30
CA GLY A 52 -3.17 2.86 -3.33
C GLY A 52 -3.36 1.51 -4.03
N VAL A 53 -4.59 1.24 -4.49
CA VAL A 53 -4.97 -0.06 -5.08
C VAL A 53 -4.19 -0.42 -6.35
N GLY A 54 -3.54 0.57 -6.97
CA GLY A 54 -2.75 0.36 -8.17
C GLY A 54 -3.57 -0.30 -9.27
N SER A 55 -3.04 -1.35 -9.88
CA SER A 55 -3.73 -2.12 -10.92
C SER A 55 -4.68 -3.19 -10.37
N GLY A 56 -4.93 -3.22 -9.05
CA GLY A 56 -5.84 -4.18 -8.39
C GLY A 56 -5.23 -5.55 -8.15
N ARG A 57 -3.89 -5.66 -8.12
CA ARG A 57 -3.16 -6.92 -7.96
C ARG A 57 -3.38 -7.57 -6.60
N PHE A 58 -3.59 -6.81 -5.53
CA PHE A 58 -3.90 -7.39 -4.23
C PHE A 58 -5.40 -7.42 -3.97
N ALA A 59 -6.12 -6.32 -4.19
CA ALA A 59 -7.56 -6.24 -3.93
C ALA A 59 -8.37 -7.38 -4.60
N ALA A 60 -8.21 -7.59 -5.91
CA ALA A 60 -9.05 -8.51 -6.67
C ALA A 60 -8.99 -9.97 -6.16
N PRO A 61 -7.82 -10.62 -6.02
CA PRO A 61 -7.76 -11.99 -5.51
C PRO A 61 -8.09 -12.11 -4.01
N LEU A 62 -8.02 -11.01 -3.26
CA LEU A 62 -8.43 -10.99 -1.84
C LEU A 62 -9.93 -10.80 -1.66
N GLY A 63 -10.67 -10.39 -2.71
CA GLY A 63 -12.10 -10.11 -2.62
C GLY A 63 -12.42 -8.70 -2.10
N ILE A 64 -11.43 -7.81 -2.04
CA ILE A 64 -11.66 -6.38 -1.79
C ILE A 64 -12.21 -5.79 -3.08
N THR A 65 -13.32 -5.07 -3.01
CA THR A 65 -14.01 -4.51 -4.18
C THR A 65 -13.91 -3.00 -4.29
N LEU A 66 -13.41 -2.31 -3.26
CA LEU A 66 -13.23 -0.86 -3.23
C LEU A 66 -11.74 -0.52 -3.17
N GLY A 67 -11.31 0.48 -3.94
CA GLY A 67 -9.94 0.98 -3.92
C GLY A 67 -9.82 2.49 -4.07
N LEU A 68 -8.76 3.07 -3.50
CA LEU A 68 -8.36 4.46 -3.71
C LEU A 68 -7.09 4.49 -4.57
N GLU A 69 -7.09 5.22 -5.68
CA GLU A 69 -5.91 5.33 -6.56
C GLU A 69 -5.82 6.71 -7.24
N PRO A 70 -4.69 7.42 -7.14
CA PRO A 70 -4.50 8.67 -7.86
C PRO A 70 -4.30 8.51 -9.39
N SER A 71 -3.60 7.46 -9.84
CA SER A 71 -3.25 7.21 -11.26
C SER A 71 -4.47 6.75 -12.07
N PRO A 72 -4.91 7.53 -13.08
CA PRO A 72 -5.96 7.08 -14.01
C PRO A 72 -5.64 5.77 -14.75
N ALA A 73 -4.39 5.55 -15.18
CA ALA A 73 -3.97 4.35 -15.88
C ALA A 73 -4.10 3.10 -15.00
N LEU A 74 -3.55 3.12 -13.80
CA LEU A 74 -3.67 2.01 -12.85
C LEU A 74 -5.13 1.78 -12.43
N ALA A 75 -5.85 2.86 -12.14
CA ALA A 75 -7.28 2.78 -11.81
C ALA A 75 -8.12 2.14 -12.92
N ARG A 76 -7.79 2.35 -14.21
CA ARG A 76 -8.46 1.64 -15.32
C ARG A 76 -8.20 0.14 -15.28
N MET A 77 -6.97 -0.28 -14.99
CA MET A 77 -6.61 -1.70 -14.87
C MET A 77 -7.35 -2.35 -13.69
N ALA A 78 -7.36 -1.69 -12.52
CA ALA A 78 -8.09 -2.16 -11.35
C ALA A 78 -9.60 -2.30 -11.62
N ARG A 79 -10.22 -1.33 -12.30
CA ARG A 79 -11.63 -1.44 -12.74
C ARG A 79 -11.87 -2.63 -13.67
N GLY A 80 -10.92 -2.91 -14.56
CA GLY A 80 -10.94 -4.11 -15.41
C GLY A 80 -10.88 -5.44 -14.62
N ARG A 81 -10.42 -5.40 -13.37
CA ARG A 81 -10.41 -6.54 -12.44
C ARG A 81 -11.60 -6.55 -11.47
N GLY A 82 -12.61 -5.71 -11.69
CA GLY A 82 -13.83 -5.65 -10.87
C GLY A 82 -13.74 -4.77 -9.63
N ILE A 83 -12.74 -3.89 -9.55
CA ILE A 83 -12.59 -2.95 -8.42
C ILE A 83 -13.33 -1.64 -8.73
N GLU A 84 -14.19 -1.20 -7.83
CA GLU A 84 -14.66 0.18 -7.80
C GLU A 84 -13.52 1.07 -7.30
N VAL A 85 -13.09 2.01 -8.15
CA VAL A 85 -11.95 2.87 -7.83
C VAL A 85 -12.40 4.32 -7.64
N ILE A 86 -12.18 4.81 -6.42
CA ILE A 86 -12.27 6.22 -6.07
C ILE A 86 -10.95 6.88 -6.44
N ARG A 87 -11.02 7.98 -7.20
CA ARG A 87 -9.83 8.78 -7.50
C ARG A 87 -9.51 9.67 -6.29
N GLY A 88 -8.33 9.54 -5.74
CA GLY A 88 -7.89 10.35 -4.60
C GLY A 88 -6.53 9.93 -4.09
N ARG A 89 -6.08 10.58 -3.02
CA ARG A 89 -4.78 10.34 -2.40
C ARG A 89 -4.94 9.97 -0.93
N GLY A 90 -3.95 9.25 -0.40
CA GLY A 90 -3.99 8.76 0.99
C GLY A 90 -4.00 9.88 2.04
N GLU A 91 -3.49 11.07 1.72
CA GLU A 91 -3.44 12.22 2.61
C GLU A 91 -4.80 12.94 2.74
N SER A 92 -5.76 12.64 1.86
CA SER A 92 -7.12 13.19 1.90
C SER A 92 -8.09 12.22 1.22
N ILE A 93 -8.62 11.30 2.02
CA ILE A 93 -9.45 10.19 1.56
C ILE A 93 -10.92 10.64 1.57
N PRO A 94 -11.63 10.66 0.42
CA PRO A 94 -13.02 11.10 0.32
C PRO A 94 -14.01 10.02 0.80
N ILE A 95 -13.76 9.46 1.98
CA ILE A 95 -14.58 8.47 2.66
C ILE A 95 -14.88 9.02 4.05
N ARG A 96 -16.12 8.87 4.50
CA ARG A 96 -16.56 9.34 5.83
C ARG A 96 -15.87 8.57 6.96
N ASP A 97 -15.83 9.19 8.13
CA ASP A 97 -15.25 8.60 9.35
C ASP A 97 -15.93 7.27 9.69
N GLY A 98 -15.14 6.29 10.12
CA GLY A 98 -15.62 4.99 10.59
C GLY A 98 -16.37 4.16 9.55
N ALA A 99 -16.21 4.43 8.25
CA ALA A 99 -16.91 3.72 7.19
C ALA A 99 -16.32 2.34 6.88
N CYS A 100 -15.01 2.16 7.08
CA CYS A 100 -14.29 0.96 6.64
C CYS A 100 -14.11 -0.04 7.79
N SER A 101 -14.32 -1.32 7.51
CA SER A 101 -14.05 -2.41 8.46
C SER A 101 -12.56 -2.77 8.48
N SER A 102 -11.93 -2.77 7.30
CA SER A 102 -10.52 -3.01 7.11
C SER A 102 -9.93 -2.16 5.99
N VAL A 103 -8.64 -1.86 6.12
CA VAL A 103 -7.84 -1.13 5.13
C VAL A 103 -6.62 -1.96 4.80
N LEU A 104 -6.37 -2.16 3.50
CA LEU A 104 -5.15 -2.73 2.98
C LEU A 104 -4.25 -1.60 2.42
N LEU A 105 -2.96 -1.63 2.74
CA LEU A 105 -1.95 -0.70 2.24
C LEU A 105 -0.68 -1.47 1.82
N VAL A 106 -0.54 -1.82 0.54
CA VAL A 106 0.59 -2.63 0.07
C VAL A 106 1.57 -1.81 -0.75
N THR A 107 2.82 -1.73 -0.30
CA THR A 107 3.96 -1.01 -0.91
C THR A 107 3.77 0.49 -1.11
N VAL A 108 2.65 1.06 -0.70
CA VAL A 108 2.35 2.50 -0.83
C VAL A 108 3.24 3.35 0.06
N ILE A 109 3.49 2.92 1.30
CA ILE A 109 4.32 3.67 2.27
C ILE A 109 5.69 4.04 1.68
N CYS A 110 6.24 3.20 0.82
CA CYS A 110 7.52 3.42 0.16
C CYS A 110 7.54 4.63 -0.78
N PHE A 111 6.38 5.13 -1.21
CA PHE A 111 6.25 6.21 -2.17
C PHE A 111 5.58 7.46 -1.58
N LEU A 112 5.34 7.49 -0.26
CA LEU A 112 4.79 8.64 0.43
C LEU A 112 5.88 9.66 0.78
N ASP A 113 5.55 10.94 0.67
CA ASP A 113 6.41 12.03 1.13
C ASP A 113 6.47 12.07 2.66
N ASP A 114 5.32 11.90 3.31
CA ASP A 114 5.16 11.74 4.76
C ASP A 114 4.07 10.69 5.04
N PRO A 115 4.38 9.57 5.73
CA PRO A 115 3.40 8.56 6.06
C PRO A 115 2.40 8.99 7.15
N VAL A 116 2.73 9.97 7.99
CA VAL A 116 1.91 10.32 9.17
C VAL A 116 0.51 10.85 8.78
N PRO A 117 0.37 11.80 7.83
CA PRO A 117 -0.95 12.25 7.37
C PRO A 117 -1.80 11.11 6.80
N VAL A 118 -1.19 10.22 6.02
CA VAL A 118 -1.90 9.07 5.45
C VAL A 118 -2.41 8.16 6.56
N PHE A 119 -1.56 7.78 7.51
CA PHE A 119 -1.98 6.91 8.62
C PHE A 119 -3.10 7.53 9.46
N ARG A 120 -3.11 8.86 9.65
CA ARG A 120 -4.24 9.54 10.31
C ARG A 120 -5.54 9.43 9.51
N GLU A 121 -5.48 9.54 8.18
CA GLU A 121 -6.66 9.31 7.32
C GLU A 121 -7.11 7.84 7.36
N LEU A 122 -6.18 6.88 7.33
CA LEU A 122 -6.52 5.45 7.48
C LEU A 122 -7.22 5.20 8.82
N HIS A 123 -6.69 5.79 9.90
CA HIS A 123 -7.30 5.72 11.22
C HIS A 123 -8.69 6.38 11.22
N ARG A 124 -8.87 7.53 10.57
CA ARG A 124 -10.16 8.23 10.50
C ARG A 124 -11.24 7.38 9.80
N ILE A 125 -10.93 6.81 8.64
CA ILE A 125 -11.90 6.04 7.85
C ILE A 125 -12.22 4.67 8.48
N LEU A 126 -11.32 4.09 9.27
CA LEU A 126 -11.56 2.83 9.96
C LEU A 126 -12.62 2.97 11.06
N ALA A 127 -13.56 2.02 11.11
CA ALA A 127 -14.49 1.85 12.20
C ALA A 127 -13.74 1.57 13.52
N PRO A 128 -14.34 1.81 14.70
CA PRO A 128 -13.76 1.38 15.97
C PRO A 128 -13.37 -0.11 15.91
N ARG A 129 -12.14 -0.43 16.34
CA ARG A 129 -11.54 -1.77 16.23
C ARG A 129 -11.37 -2.31 14.80
N GLY A 130 -11.43 -1.43 13.80
CA GLY A 130 -11.14 -1.78 12.41
C GLY A 130 -9.66 -2.10 12.21
N THR A 131 -9.36 -2.94 11.22
CA THR A 131 -8.02 -3.47 10.98
C THR A 131 -7.31 -2.73 9.85
N LEU A 132 -6.09 -2.28 10.08
CA LEU A 132 -5.14 -1.90 9.04
C LEU A 132 -4.18 -3.07 8.80
N LEU A 133 -4.04 -3.48 7.55
CA LEU A 133 -2.97 -4.39 7.12
C LEU A 133 -2.03 -3.62 6.18
N ILE A 134 -0.76 -3.53 6.56
CA ILE A 134 0.28 -2.86 5.77
C ILE A 134 1.35 -3.85 5.33
N GLY A 135 1.64 -3.88 4.03
CA GLY A 135 2.73 -4.66 3.44
C GLY A 135 3.78 -3.74 2.84
N PHE A 136 5.06 -3.96 3.07
CA PHE A 136 6.12 -3.09 2.54
C PHE A 136 7.46 -3.80 2.36
N LEU A 137 8.34 -3.16 1.58
CA LEU A 137 9.70 -3.62 1.33
C LEU A 137 10.60 -3.27 2.52
N GLU A 138 11.11 -4.31 3.18
CA GLU A 138 11.96 -4.20 4.36
C GLU A 138 13.31 -3.59 4.02
N ARG A 139 13.80 -2.69 4.87
CA ARG A 139 15.05 -1.95 4.64
C ARG A 139 16.25 -2.88 4.41
N GLU A 140 16.38 -3.92 5.21
CA GLU A 140 17.48 -4.88 5.07
C GLU A 140 17.19 -6.00 4.08
N GLY A 141 16.05 -5.94 3.38
CA GLY A 141 15.64 -6.89 2.36
C GLY A 141 16.52 -6.85 1.11
N ALA A 142 16.54 -7.97 0.35
CA ALA A 142 17.36 -8.09 -0.87
C ALA A 142 16.99 -7.04 -1.93
N VAL A 143 15.69 -6.79 -2.14
CA VAL A 143 15.19 -5.75 -3.07
C VAL A 143 15.69 -4.37 -2.64
N ALA A 144 15.52 -4.03 -1.36
CA ALA A 144 15.94 -2.75 -0.84
C ALA A 144 17.47 -2.58 -0.95
N ARG A 145 18.28 -3.58 -0.59
CA ARG A 145 19.74 -3.52 -0.77
C ARG A 145 20.16 -3.35 -2.23
N LYS A 146 19.47 -4.02 -3.16
CA LYS A 146 19.74 -3.92 -4.60
C LYS A 146 19.48 -2.51 -5.13
N TYR A 147 18.42 -1.86 -4.68
CA TYR A 147 17.95 -0.59 -5.28
C TYR A 147 18.15 0.66 -4.42
N ARG A 148 18.54 0.55 -3.14
CA ARG A 148 18.79 1.71 -2.25
C ARG A 148 19.90 2.63 -2.75
N HIS A 149 20.89 2.08 -3.43
CA HIS A 149 21.98 2.84 -4.06
C HIS A 149 21.78 3.05 -5.55
N ASP A 150 20.61 2.67 -6.08
CA ASP A 150 20.26 2.88 -7.46
C ASP A 150 19.90 4.36 -7.67
N ARG A 151 20.89 5.14 -8.14
CA ARG A 151 20.82 6.59 -8.39
C ARG A 151 19.92 6.95 -9.59
N GLY A 152 18.70 6.44 -9.63
CA GLY A 152 17.72 6.76 -10.67
C GLY A 152 17.66 5.81 -11.86
N LYS A 153 18.34 4.65 -11.84
CA LYS A 153 18.31 3.71 -12.98
C LYS A 153 17.04 2.89 -12.99
N HIS A 154 16.59 2.38 -11.83
CA HIS A 154 15.30 1.70 -11.74
C HIS A 154 14.13 2.69 -11.70
N ARG A 155 13.17 2.56 -12.62
CA ARG A 155 12.08 3.55 -12.82
C ARG A 155 11.27 3.82 -11.55
N PHE A 156 10.81 2.77 -10.88
CA PHE A 156 9.97 2.86 -9.68
C PHE A 156 10.80 2.97 -8.39
N LEU A 157 11.60 1.96 -8.10
CA LEU A 157 12.30 1.81 -6.81
C LEU A 157 13.43 2.82 -6.55
N SER A 158 13.93 3.54 -7.55
CA SER A 158 14.92 4.60 -7.29
C SER A 158 14.38 5.78 -6.47
N ARG A 159 13.05 5.94 -6.42
CA ARG A 159 12.37 6.95 -5.60
C ARG A 159 11.75 6.36 -4.32
N ALA A 160 11.87 5.05 -4.11
CA ALA A 160 11.29 4.40 -2.97
C ALA A 160 12.08 4.69 -1.69
N ARG A 161 11.35 5.00 -0.60
CA ARG A 161 11.86 4.95 0.76
C ARG A 161 11.64 3.55 1.31
N PHE A 162 12.68 2.99 1.91
CA PHE A 162 12.61 1.67 2.54
C PHE A 162 12.59 1.82 4.06
N TYR A 163 11.66 1.13 4.70
CA TYR A 163 11.40 1.22 6.13
C TYR A 163 11.82 -0.07 6.83
N SER A 164 12.25 0.04 8.08
CA SER A 164 12.32 -1.12 8.96
C SER A 164 10.95 -1.43 9.57
N SER A 165 10.74 -2.68 9.99
CA SER A 165 9.55 -3.05 10.77
C SER A 165 9.36 -2.15 11.99
N ASP A 166 10.42 -1.84 12.73
CA ASP A 166 10.34 -1.00 13.93
C ASP A 166 9.90 0.44 13.60
N GLU A 167 10.42 1.02 12.53
CA GLU A 167 10.01 2.37 12.10
C GLU A 167 8.52 2.43 11.74
N VAL A 168 7.99 1.40 11.07
CA VAL A 168 6.58 1.35 10.71
C VAL A 168 5.70 1.15 11.96
N GLN A 169 6.12 0.30 12.90
CA GLN A 169 5.41 0.09 14.17
C GLN A 169 5.35 1.39 15.00
N ASP A 170 6.46 2.14 15.07
CA ASP A 170 6.50 3.43 15.77
C ASP A 170 5.56 4.47 15.12
N LEU A 171 5.53 4.53 13.79
CA LEU A 171 4.62 5.41 13.05
C LEU A 171 3.15 5.04 13.29
N LEU A 172 2.84 3.74 13.31
CA LEU A 172 1.51 3.23 13.63
C LEU A 172 1.08 3.61 15.05
N GLY A 173 1.94 3.37 16.05
CA GLY A 173 1.65 3.72 17.45
C GLY A 173 1.39 5.22 17.63
N ARG A 174 2.17 6.08 16.98
CA ARG A 174 1.99 7.54 17.01
C ARG A 174 0.71 8.03 16.31
N THR A 175 0.03 7.17 15.57
CA THR A 175 -1.16 7.51 14.78
C THR A 175 -2.42 6.77 15.22
N GLY A 176 -2.41 6.17 16.42
CA GLY A 176 -3.59 5.57 17.04
C GLY A 176 -3.82 4.11 16.65
N PHE A 177 -2.76 3.40 16.24
CA PHE A 177 -2.83 1.98 15.94
C PHE A 177 -2.10 1.15 17.00
N CYS A 178 -2.69 0.02 17.36
CA CYS A 178 -2.05 -1.03 18.15
C CYS A 178 -1.66 -2.17 17.21
N VAL A 179 -0.37 -2.48 17.15
CA VAL A 179 0.15 -3.59 16.33
C VAL A 179 -0.26 -4.91 16.96
N THR A 180 -0.90 -5.79 16.18
CA THR A 180 -1.38 -7.10 16.65
C THR A 180 -0.55 -8.25 16.09
N GLU A 181 0.02 -8.11 14.89
CA GLU A 181 0.83 -9.15 14.27
C GLU A 181 1.88 -8.54 13.33
N VAL A 182 3.06 -9.16 13.27
CA VAL A 182 4.17 -8.79 12.39
C VAL A 182 4.75 -10.04 11.76
N GLU A 183 4.83 -10.08 10.43
CA GLU A 183 5.49 -11.15 9.70
C GLU A 183 6.46 -10.61 8.65
N SER A 184 7.75 -10.89 8.84
CA SER A 184 8.82 -10.49 7.93
C SER A 184 9.48 -11.73 7.31
N LYS A 185 9.48 -11.82 5.97
CA LYS A 185 10.18 -12.88 5.25
C LYS A 185 10.57 -12.43 3.85
N ALA A 186 11.74 -12.87 3.40
CA ALA A 186 12.31 -12.57 2.08
C ALA A 186 12.44 -11.06 1.76
N GLY A 187 12.53 -10.19 2.78
CA GLY A 187 12.64 -8.75 2.57
C GLY A 187 11.31 -8.04 2.33
N PHE A 188 10.19 -8.72 2.59
CA PHE A 188 8.86 -8.13 2.64
C PHE A 188 8.26 -8.33 4.03
N THR A 189 7.72 -7.26 4.60
CA THR A 189 7.12 -7.25 5.94
C THR A 189 5.64 -6.94 5.81
N VAL A 190 4.81 -7.69 6.53
CA VAL A 190 3.37 -7.46 6.68
C VAL A 190 3.08 -7.22 8.16
N ILE A 191 2.37 -6.14 8.46
CA ILE A 191 1.94 -5.78 9.81
C ILE A 191 0.43 -5.66 9.83
N ALA A 192 -0.22 -6.37 10.76
CA ALA A 192 -1.61 -6.14 11.12
C ALA A 192 -1.67 -5.23 12.35
N ALA A 193 -2.56 -4.24 12.31
CA ALA A 193 -2.78 -3.33 13.41
C ALA A 193 -4.27 -2.99 13.55
N GLU A 194 -4.71 -2.77 14.78
CA GLU A 194 -6.08 -2.36 15.09
C GLU A 194 -6.12 -0.88 15.47
N LYS A 195 -7.19 -0.21 15.05
CA LYS A 195 -7.52 1.14 15.52
C LYS A 195 -7.87 1.13 17.01
N THR A 196 -7.23 2.02 17.78
CA THR A 196 -7.47 2.22 19.22
C THR A 196 -8.54 3.26 19.53
#